data_AF-A0A7H0GYI3-F1
#
_entry.id   AF-A0A7H0GYI3-F1
#
_cell.length_a   1.000
_cell.length_b   1.000
_cell.length_c   1.000
_cell.angle_alpha   90.00
_cell.angle_beta   90.00
_cell.angle_gamma   90.00
#
_symmetry.space_group_name_H-M   'P 1'
#
loop_
_entity.id
_entity.type
_entity.pdbx_description
1 polymer ?
#
loop_
_entity_poly.entity_id
_entity_poly.type
_entity_poly.pdbx_seq_one_letter_code
_entity_poly.pdbx_strand_id
1 'polypeptide(L)'
;MRLPLLSFFAPQRLRCTWSRFVAPVVLAVGCSMGLHSKVQAQDLYFSQPYATRLHTNPAFTGLLDDYSVSLNYRNQFPTLSGTFQTSQLAADYRMRNQRSAVGLLLNYDRTGSVGYTRFEVGAYMRITLVLRNI
;
A
#
# COMPACT_ATOMS: atom_id res chain seq x y z
N MET A 1 -79.16 26.23 11.83
CA MET A 1 -78.22 25.12 12.06
C MET A 1 -76.81 25.64 11.91
N ARG A 2 -76.04 25.70 13.00
CA ARG A 2 -74.64 26.18 13.07
C ARG A 2 -73.71 24.97 13.13
N LEU A 3 -72.70 24.90 12.26
CA LEU A 3 -71.56 24.00 12.40
C LEU A 3 -70.31 24.87 12.60
N PRO A 4 -69.53 24.69 13.69
CA PRO A 4 -68.23 25.33 13.83
C PRO A 4 -67.14 24.36 13.32
N LEU A 5 -66.40 24.76 12.30
CA LEU A 5 -65.15 24.11 11.90
C LEU A 5 -64.04 24.60 12.83
N LEU A 6 -63.55 23.69 13.68
CA LEU A 6 -62.35 23.87 14.50
C LEU A 6 -61.16 24.18 13.61
N SER A 7 -60.68 25.43 13.65
CA SER A 7 -59.39 25.83 13.10
C SER A 7 -58.27 25.17 13.92
N PHE A 8 -57.70 24.12 13.33
CA PHE A 8 -56.51 23.42 13.76
C PHE A 8 -55.35 24.42 14.00
N PHE A 9 -54.99 24.62 15.26
CA PHE A 9 -53.81 25.40 15.65
C PHE A 9 -52.57 24.51 15.45
N ALA A 10 -51.85 24.68 14.33
CA ALA A 10 -50.58 23.98 14.09
C ALA A 10 -49.41 24.80 14.67
N PRO A 11 -48.55 24.23 15.53
CA PRO A 11 -47.43 24.97 16.11
C PRO A 11 -46.33 25.17 15.05
N GLN A 12 -45.92 26.42 14.84
CA GLN A 12 -44.77 26.74 14.01
C GLN A 12 -43.48 26.27 14.70
N ARG A 13 -42.84 25.21 14.15
CA ARG A 13 -41.48 24.82 14.55
C ARG A 13 -40.49 25.85 14.00
N LEU A 14 -39.96 26.69 14.87
CA LEU A 14 -38.80 27.53 14.59
C LEU A 14 -37.63 26.63 14.20
N ARG A 15 -37.35 26.53 12.89
CA ARG A 15 -36.15 25.86 12.40
C ARG A 15 -34.99 26.80 12.66
N CYS A 16 -34.08 26.40 13.56
CA CYS A 16 -32.79 27.06 13.73
C CYS A 16 -32.09 27.15 12.38
N THR A 17 -32.08 28.35 11.79
CA THR A 17 -31.49 28.64 10.47
C THR A 17 -29.96 28.63 10.49
N TRP A 18 -29.35 28.54 11.67
CA TRP A 18 -27.91 28.56 11.87
C TRP A 18 -27.21 27.29 11.35
N SER A 19 -27.83 26.10 11.42
CA SER A 19 -27.22 24.87 10.90
C SER A 19 -27.16 24.80 9.37
N ARG A 20 -28.01 25.56 8.66
CA ARG A 20 -28.07 25.58 7.20
C ARG A 20 -26.87 26.24 6.55
N PHE A 21 -26.18 27.13 7.28
CA PHE A 21 -25.00 27.85 6.77
C PHE A 21 -23.69 27.31 7.36
N VAL A 22 -23.70 26.77 8.58
CA VAL A 22 -22.50 26.20 9.21
C VAL A 22 -22.11 24.85 8.59
N ALA A 23 -23.08 23.99 8.26
CA ALA A 23 -22.81 22.67 7.67
C ALA A 23 -22.05 22.71 6.32
N PRO A 24 -22.43 23.53 5.31
CA PRO A 24 -21.70 23.57 4.04
C PRO A 24 -20.30 24.19 4.18
N VAL A 25 -20.11 25.13 5.11
CA VAL A 25 -18.79 25.75 5.36
C VAL A 25 -17.84 24.76 6.02
N VAL A 26 -18.30 23.98 7.00
CA VAL A 26 -17.47 22.94 7.63
C VAL A 26 -17.09 21.84 6.64
N LEU A 27 -18.01 21.43 5.75
CA LEU A 27 -17.72 20.46 4.70
C LEU A 27 -16.73 21.01 3.66
N ALA A 28 -16.86 22.28 3.26
CA ALA A 28 -15.94 22.90 2.31
C ALA A 28 -14.52 23.05 2.87
N VAL A 29 -14.39 23.42 4.15
CA VAL A 29 -13.09 23.50 4.85
C VAL A 29 -12.49 22.12 5.09
N GLY A 30 -13.31 21.11 5.44
CA GLY A 30 -12.85 19.73 5.55
C GLY A 30 -12.34 19.15 4.23
N CYS A 31 -12.99 19.47 3.10
CA CYS A 31 -12.54 19.07 1.77
C CYS A 31 -11.25 19.77 1.32
N SER A 32 -11.03 21.04 1.67
CA SER A 32 -9.83 21.77 1.25
C SER A 32 -8.57 21.33 1.99
N MET A 33 -8.69 20.79 3.21
CA MET A 33 -7.56 20.24 3.98
C MET A 33 -7.04 18.89 3.46
N GLY A 34 -7.84 18.16 2.67
CA GLY A 34 -7.45 16.85 2.09
C GLY A 34 -6.60 16.93 0.81
N LEU A 35 -6.40 18.12 0.23
CA LEU A 35 -5.79 18.28 -1.10
C LEU A 35 -4.25 18.28 -1.11
N HIS A 36 -3.58 18.19 0.05
CA HIS A 36 -2.12 18.35 0.17
C HIS A 36 -1.38 17.07 0.56
N SER A 37 -1.90 15.90 0.20
CA SER A 37 -1.20 14.64 0.43
C SER A 37 -0.52 14.18 -0.85
N LYS A 38 0.83 14.24 -0.89
CA LYS A 38 1.60 13.45 -1.86
C LYS A 38 1.28 11.98 -1.59
N VAL A 39 0.48 11.37 -2.45
CA VAL A 39 0.18 9.95 -2.38
C VAL A 39 1.49 9.19 -2.60
N GLN A 40 2.04 8.61 -1.54
CA GLN A 40 3.03 7.56 -1.66
C GLN A 40 2.27 6.30 -2.07
N ALA A 41 2.69 5.69 -3.18
CA ALA A 41 2.08 4.46 -3.67
C ALA A 41 2.16 3.36 -2.60
N GLN A 42 1.22 2.43 -2.62
CA GLN A 42 1.28 1.24 -1.78
C GLN A 42 2.47 0.39 -2.23
N ASP A 43 3.29 -0.06 -1.28
CA ASP A 43 4.37 -0.99 -1.57
C ASP A 43 3.83 -2.39 -1.87
N LEU A 44 4.60 -3.15 -2.65
CA LEU A 44 4.23 -4.50 -3.03
C LEU A 44 4.26 -5.40 -1.80
N TYR A 45 3.15 -6.08 -1.54
CA TYR A 45 3.05 -7.05 -0.45
C TYR A 45 2.79 -8.46 -0.99
N PHE A 46 3.52 -9.45 -0.50
CA PHE A 46 3.35 -10.85 -0.89
C PHE A 46 2.74 -11.65 0.27
N SER A 47 1.89 -12.62 -0.02
CA SER A 47 1.33 -13.52 1.01
C SER A 47 2.32 -14.58 1.48
N GLN A 48 3.46 -14.73 0.79
CA GLN A 48 4.45 -15.77 1.01
C GLN A 48 5.81 -15.19 1.45
N PRO A 49 5.95 -14.73 2.71
CA PRO A 49 7.18 -14.07 3.17
C PRO A 49 8.43 -14.97 3.07
N TYR A 50 8.27 -16.30 3.17
CA TYR A 50 9.36 -17.26 3.02
C TYR A 50 9.78 -17.51 1.57
N ALA A 51 8.90 -17.25 0.59
CA ALA A 51 9.23 -17.34 -0.83
C ALA A 51 9.88 -16.03 -1.35
N THR A 52 9.58 -14.91 -0.68
CA THR A 52 10.04 -13.56 -1.01
C THR A 52 10.96 -12.97 0.07
N ARG A 53 11.92 -13.77 0.58
CA ARG A 53 12.77 -13.39 1.73
C ARG A 53 13.52 -12.08 1.52
N LEU A 54 14.14 -11.92 0.36
CA LEU A 54 14.93 -10.74 0.00
C LEU A 54 14.09 -9.46 -0.06
N HIS A 55 12.80 -9.57 -0.39
CA HIS A 55 11.84 -8.47 -0.38
C HIS A 55 11.43 -8.07 1.04
N THR A 56 11.32 -9.06 1.95
CA THR A 56 10.91 -8.82 3.33
C THR A 56 12.05 -8.24 4.17
N ASN A 57 13.27 -8.78 4.04
CA ASN A 57 14.42 -8.28 4.79
C ASN A 57 15.72 -8.45 4.00
N PRO A 58 16.48 -7.36 3.75
CA PRO A 58 17.77 -7.42 3.07
C PRO A 58 18.83 -8.25 3.84
N ALA A 59 18.65 -8.45 5.15
CA ALA A 59 19.54 -9.28 5.97
C ALA A 59 19.50 -10.77 5.61
N PHE A 60 18.52 -11.21 4.80
CA PHE A 60 18.42 -12.60 4.35
C PHE A 60 19.27 -12.93 3.11
N THR A 61 20.05 -11.97 2.59
CA THR A 61 21.02 -12.19 1.52
C THR A 61 22.08 -13.23 1.88
N GLY A 62 22.17 -14.31 1.09
CA GLY A 62 23.11 -15.40 1.31
C GLY A 62 22.84 -16.17 2.61
N LEU A 63 21.58 -16.25 3.05
CA LEU A 63 21.20 -17.03 4.24
C LEU A 63 21.08 -18.53 3.95
N LEU A 64 20.51 -18.89 2.79
CA LEU A 64 20.15 -20.29 2.50
C LEU A 64 21.36 -21.10 1.99
N ASP A 65 21.94 -20.67 0.88
CA ASP A 65 23.02 -21.37 0.18
C ASP A 65 24.05 -20.38 -0.38
N ASP A 66 25.11 -20.89 -1.01
CA ASP A 66 26.13 -20.03 -1.64
C ASP A 66 25.57 -19.21 -2.81
N TYR A 67 24.57 -19.75 -3.50
CA TYR A 67 23.78 -19.06 -4.50
C TYR A 67 22.31 -19.42 -4.30
N SER A 68 21.42 -18.45 -4.46
CA SER A 68 19.99 -18.66 -4.34
C SER A 68 19.28 -17.75 -5.33
N VAL A 69 18.24 -18.28 -5.98
CA VAL A 69 17.38 -17.55 -6.91
C VAL A 69 15.94 -17.92 -6.60
N SER A 70 15.07 -16.92 -6.49
CA SER A 70 13.63 -17.11 -6.33
C SER A 70 12.85 -16.32 -7.36
N LEU A 71 11.80 -16.95 -7.88
CA LEU A 71 10.86 -16.36 -8.82
C LEU A 71 9.46 -16.45 -8.22
N ASN A 72 8.78 -15.32 -8.14
CA ASN A 72 7.44 -15.22 -7.57
C ASN A 72 6.52 -14.48 -8.53
N TYR A 73 5.36 -15.08 -8.81
CA TYR A 73 4.31 -14.48 -9.63
C TYR A 73 3.03 -14.38 -8.81
N ARG A 74 2.41 -13.20 -8.81
CA ARG A 74 1.18 -12.92 -8.05
C ARG A 74 0.15 -12.25 -8.95
N ASN A 75 -1.08 -12.79 -8.91
CA ASN A 75 -2.26 -12.21 -9.54
C ASN A 75 -3.38 -12.08 -8.50
N GLN A 76 -3.83 -10.86 -8.20
CA GLN A 76 -4.72 -10.60 -7.06
C GLN A 76 -6.20 -10.93 -7.32
N PHE A 77 -6.67 -10.81 -8.56
CA PHE A 77 -8.07 -11.02 -8.98
C PHE A 77 -8.10 -11.46 -10.45
N PRO A 78 -7.92 -12.76 -10.73
CA PRO A 78 -7.81 -13.25 -12.11
C PRO A 78 -9.08 -13.01 -12.94
N THR A 79 -10.24 -12.87 -12.30
CA THR A 79 -11.54 -12.67 -12.95
C THR A 79 -11.88 -11.20 -13.22
N LEU A 80 -11.17 -10.25 -12.60
CA LEU A 80 -11.43 -8.83 -12.79
C LEU A 80 -10.47 -8.25 -13.84
N SER A 81 -11.04 -7.79 -14.95
CA SER A 81 -10.29 -7.12 -16.01
C SER A 81 -9.66 -5.83 -15.47
N GLY A 82 -8.33 -5.73 -15.56
CA GLY A 82 -7.57 -4.59 -15.05
C GLY A 82 -6.81 -4.81 -13.75
N THR A 83 -6.70 -6.04 -13.28
CA THR A 83 -5.98 -6.32 -12.03
C THR A 83 -4.45 -6.22 -12.16
N PHE A 84 -3.79 -5.91 -11.05
CA PHE A 84 -2.34 -5.92 -10.91
C PHE A 84 -1.78 -7.34 -10.98
N GLN A 85 -0.83 -7.53 -11.89
CA GLN A 85 0.00 -8.72 -11.98
C GLN A 85 1.43 -8.32 -11.62
N THR A 86 1.96 -8.97 -10.60
CA THR A 86 3.28 -8.73 -10.04
C THR A 86 4.17 -9.91 -10.33
N SER A 87 5.34 -9.65 -10.90
CA SER A 87 6.42 -10.63 -11.06
C SER A 87 7.65 -10.14 -10.29
N GLN A 88 8.22 -11.00 -9.46
CA GLN A 88 9.40 -10.70 -8.69
C GLN A 88 10.48 -11.75 -8.96
N LEU A 89 11.69 -11.27 -9.21
CA LEU A 89 12.90 -12.07 -9.30
C LEU A 89 13.85 -11.61 -8.22
N ALA A 90 14.33 -12.53 -7.40
CA ALA A 90 15.32 -12.25 -6.39
C ALA A 90 16.49 -13.23 -6.54
N ALA A 91 17.71 -12.73 -6.45
CA ALA A 91 18.91 -13.54 -6.53
C ALA A 91 19.92 -13.09 -5.47
N ASP A 92 20.58 -14.02 -4.81
CA ASP A 92 21.60 -13.75 -3.83
C ASP A 92 22.81 -14.67 -3.98
N TYR A 93 23.97 -14.10 -3.66
CA TYR A 93 25.26 -14.77 -3.73
C TYR A 93 26.06 -14.51 -2.46
N ARG A 94 26.53 -15.58 -1.82
CA ARG A 94 27.38 -15.53 -0.64
C ARG A 94 28.85 -15.57 -1.06
N MET A 95 29.62 -14.58 -0.62
CA MET A 95 31.04 -14.54 -0.91
C MET A 95 31.78 -15.64 -0.13
N ARG A 96 32.90 -16.11 -0.69
CA ARG A 96 33.74 -17.18 -0.10
C ARG A 96 34.20 -16.91 1.33
N ASN A 97 34.30 -15.64 1.72
CA ASN A 97 34.68 -15.23 3.07
C ASN A 97 33.61 -15.51 4.13
N GLN A 98 32.40 -15.96 3.74
CA GLN A 98 31.21 -16.26 4.57
C GLN A 98 30.69 -15.11 5.46
N ARG A 99 31.42 -13.99 5.51
CA ARG A 99 31.10 -12.77 6.26
C ARG A 99 30.38 -11.73 5.41
N SER A 100 30.32 -11.93 4.11
CA SER A 100 29.75 -10.97 3.16
C SER A 100 28.86 -11.68 2.15
N ALA A 101 27.73 -11.08 1.83
CA ALA A 101 26.82 -11.55 0.81
C ALA A 101 26.24 -10.37 0.04
N VAL A 102 25.87 -10.62 -1.21
CA VAL A 102 25.23 -9.65 -2.09
C VAL A 102 23.91 -10.22 -2.58
N GLY A 103 22.95 -9.35 -2.84
CA GLY A 103 21.66 -9.74 -3.40
C GLY A 103 21.11 -8.68 -4.32
N LEU A 104 20.26 -9.13 -5.23
CA LEU A 104 19.58 -8.34 -6.23
C LEU A 104 18.10 -8.73 -6.22
N LEU A 105 17.25 -7.71 -6.30
CA LEU A 105 15.80 -7.83 -6.31
C LEU A 105 15.26 -7.04 -7.49
N LEU A 106 14.42 -7.68 -8.29
CA LEU A 106 13.71 -7.06 -9.40
C LEU A 106 12.22 -7.28 -9.19
N ASN A 107 11.48 -6.19 -9.19
CA ASN A 107 10.04 -6.16 -9.06
C ASN A 107 9.45 -5.56 -10.33
N TYR A 108 8.54 -6.28 -10.96
CA TYR A 108 7.85 -5.83 -12.15
C TYR A 108 6.34 -6.01 -11.98
N ASP A 109 5.64 -4.89 -11.93
CA ASP A 109 4.18 -4.85 -11.86
C ASP A 109 3.59 -4.31 -13.14
N ARG A 110 2.47 -4.89 -13.55
CA ARG A 110 1.66 -4.40 -14.66
C ARG A 110 0.17 -4.41 -14.32
N THR A 111 -0.56 -3.40 -14.78
CA THR A 111 -2.01 -3.26 -14.61
C THR A 111 -2.71 -3.31 -15.96
N GLY A 112 -3.68 -4.22 -16.10
CA GLY A 112 -4.31 -4.50 -17.40
C GLY A 112 -5.24 -3.43 -17.97
N SER A 113 -5.85 -2.55 -17.15
CA SER A 113 -6.89 -1.61 -17.62
C SER A 113 -6.36 -0.23 -17.98
N VAL A 114 -5.29 0.22 -17.31
CA VAL A 114 -4.70 1.57 -17.50
C VAL A 114 -3.26 1.49 -18.02
N GLY A 115 -2.72 0.28 -18.25
CA GLY A 115 -1.39 0.08 -18.81
C GLY A 115 -0.25 0.54 -17.90
N TYR A 116 -0.51 0.74 -16.60
CA TYR A 116 0.55 1.10 -15.66
C TYR A 116 1.56 -0.04 -15.52
N THR A 117 2.83 0.27 -15.74
CA THR A 117 3.94 -0.64 -15.49
C THR A 117 4.90 0.00 -14.50
N ARG A 118 5.20 -0.70 -13.40
CA ARG A 118 6.22 -0.31 -12.42
C ARG A 118 7.36 -1.32 -12.48
N PHE A 119 8.58 -0.83 -12.68
CA PHE A 119 9.79 -1.64 -12.57
C PHE A 119 10.64 -1.07 -11.45
N GLU A 120 11.02 -1.91 -10.51
CA GLU A 120 11.78 -1.55 -9.34
C GLU A 120 12.96 -2.51 -9.19
N VAL A 121 14.11 -1.94 -8.85
CA VAL A 121 15.37 -2.67 -8.71
C VAL A 121 15.95 -2.35 -7.33
N GLY A 122 16.18 -3.41 -6.55
CA GLY A 122 16.87 -3.37 -5.27
C GLY A 122 18.22 -4.09 -5.37
N ALA A 123 19.24 -3.51 -4.76
CA ALA A 123 20.51 -4.17 -4.53
C ALA A 123 20.80 -4.14 -3.03
N TYR A 124 21.20 -5.28 -2.48
CA TYR A 124 21.39 -5.47 -1.05
C TYR A 124 22.76 -6.08 -0.78
N MET A 125 23.37 -5.68 0.32
CA MET A 125 24.68 -6.17 0.76
C MET A 125 24.55 -6.50 2.25
N ARG A 126 25.01 -7.68 2.65
CA ARG A 126 25.10 -8.08 4.06
C ARG A 126 26.56 -8.24 4.44
N ILE A 127 26.91 -7.71 5.61
CA ILE A 127 28.22 -7.91 6.22
C ILE A 127 28.07 -8.29 7.69
N THR A 128 28.85 -9.28 8.12
CA THR A 128 28.91 -9.72 9.51
C THR A 128 30.16 -9.15 10.16
N LEU A 129 29.95 -8.23 11.10
CA LEU A 129 31.02 -7.68 11.94
C LEU A 129 31.33 -8.67 13.06
N VAL A 130 32.56 -9.15 13.10
CA VAL A 130 33.08 -9.92 14.23
C VAL A 130 33.77 -8.94 15.15
N LEU A 131 33.13 -8.64 16.29
CA LEU A 131 33.75 -7.83 17.33
C LEU A 131 34.88 -8.65 17.95
N ARG A 132 36.14 -8.27 17.66
CA ARG A 132 37.26 -8.73 18.46
C ARG A 132 37.21 -7.94 19.76
N ASN A 133 36.96 -8.65 20.85
CA ASN A 133 37.01 -8.10 22.19
C ASN A 133 38.41 -7.48 22.41
N ILE A 134 38.43 -6.24 22.90
CA ILE A 134 39.65 -5.59 23.40
C ILE A 134 39.91 -6.14 24.80
#